data_AF-A0A3D5R7X1-F1
#
_entry.id   AF-A0A3D5R7X1-F1
#
_cell.length_a   1.000
_cell.length_b   1.000
_cell.length_c   1.000
_cell.angle_alpha   90.00
_cell.angle_beta   90.00
_cell.angle_gamma   90.00
#
_symmetry.space_group_name_H-M   'P 1'
#
loop_
_entity.id
_entity.type
_entity.pdbx_description
1 polymer ?
#
loop_
_entity_poly.entity_id
_entity_poly.type
_entity_poly.pdbx_seq_one_letter_code
_entity_poly.pdbx_strand_id
1 'polypeptide(L)'
;MKRIEDERILIEKRKINSRAFSYSYIGLWILLVYRQFVLNQEPSQYWDILVLTLGISFYVLIRNVFKGLYQTYRKKDSKKKNLLIGGIVGSIIFTLIHGIFSDYDLSNTRDLISILIAGIIFFITWIGAQYFLIRKSEKKSEEEIKE
;
A
#
# COMPACT_ATOMS: atom_id res chain seq x y z
N MET A 1 4.51 -1.35 42.45
CA MET A 1 4.15 0.05 42.11
C MET A 1 4.32 0.24 40.61
N LYS A 2 3.25 0.53 39.86
CA LYS A 2 3.36 0.88 38.43
C LYS A 2 4.16 2.18 38.33
N ARG A 3 5.31 2.17 37.62
CA ARG A 3 6.01 3.40 37.26
C ARG A 3 5.05 4.23 36.40
N ILE A 4 4.74 5.44 36.86
CA ILE A 4 4.06 6.43 36.03
C ILE A 4 5.07 6.82 34.96
N GLU A 5 4.97 6.21 33.78
CA GLU A 5 5.73 6.65 32.61
C GLU A 5 5.12 7.95 32.09
N ASP A 6 5.94 8.98 31.92
CA ASP A 6 5.49 10.26 31.38
C ASP A 6 4.98 10.05 29.94
N GLU A 7 3.68 10.28 29.75
CA GLU A 7 3.01 10.17 28.45
C GLU A 7 3.69 11.03 27.38
N ARG A 8 4.27 12.19 27.76
CA ARG A 8 4.99 13.08 26.83
C ARG A 8 6.22 12.37 26.27
N ILE A 9 6.99 11.70 27.12
CA ILE A 9 8.18 10.95 26.72
C ILE A 9 7.78 9.78 25.81
N LEU A 10 6.68 9.08 26.13
CA LEU A 10 6.17 7.98 25.31
C LEU A 10 5.71 8.45 23.93
N ILE A 11 5.00 9.58 23.84
CA ILE A 11 4.56 10.18 22.58
C ILE A 11 5.78 10.55 21.72
N GLU A 12 6.79 11.21 22.30
CA GLU A 12 7.96 11.63 21.55
C GLU A 12 8.77 10.42 21.03
N LYS A 13 8.96 9.38 21.85
CA LYS A 13 9.60 8.12 21.40
C LYS A 13 8.85 7.47 20.24
N ARG A 14 7.51 7.40 20.31
CA ARG A 14 6.68 6.86 19.21
C ARG A 14 6.84 7.67 17.93
N LYS A 15 6.93 9.00 18.04
CA LYS A 15 7.11 9.90 16.90
C LYS A 15 8.47 9.71 16.24
N ILE A 16 9.54 9.60 17.02
CA ILE A 16 10.90 9.30 16.52
C ILE A 16 10.91 7.96 15.79
N ASN A 17 10.37 6.90 16.41
CA ASN A 17 10.30 5.57 15.78
C ASN A 17 9.50 5.56 14.48
N SER A 18 8.36 6.26 14.44
CA SER A 18 7.53 6.38 13.24
C SER A 18 8.27 7.09 12.10
N ARG A 19 9.01 8.16 12.41
CA ARG A 19 9.84 8.89 11.44
C ARG A 19 11.01 8.05 10.93
N ALA A 20 11.75 7.42 11.84
CA ALA A 20 12.86 6.53 11.49
C ALA A 20 12.39 5.38 10.60
N PHE A 21 11.25 4.76 10.92
CA PHE A 21 10.61 3.76 10.07
C PHE A 21 10.27 4.33 8.68
N SER A 22 9.62 5.50 8.63
CA SER A 22 9.22 6.14 7.37
C SER A 22 10.41 6.44 6.47
N TYR A 23 11.50 6.99 7.02
CA TYR A 23 12.71 7.27 6.27
C TYR A 23 13.41 5.99 5.78
N SER A 24 13.52 4.98 6.66
CA SER A 24 14.11 3.69 6.28
C SER A 24 13.30 3.03 5.16
N TYR A 25 11.98 3.07 5.26
CA TYR A 25 11.07 2.51 4.27
C TYR A 25 11.15 3.24 2.91
N ILE A 26 11.25 4.57 2.92
CA ILE A 26 11.52 5.35 1.70
C ILE A 26 12.89 4.98 1.11
N GLY A 27 13.91 4.79 1.96
CA GLY A 27 15.23 4.33 1.54
C GLY A 27 15.20 2.98 0.81
N LEU A 28 14.37 2.03 1.28
CA LEU A 28 14.16 0.75 0.59
C LEU A 28 13.57 0.92 -0.81
N TRP A 29 12.57 1.79 -0.97
CA TRP A 29 12.02 2.11 -2.29
C TRP A 29 13.05 2.75 -3.23
N ILE A 30 13.86 3.69 -2.72
CA ILE A 30 14.95 4.30 -3.48
C ILE A 30 15.96 3.24 -3.93
N LEU A 31 16.32 2.30 -3.06
CA LEU A 31 17.23 1.21 -3.40
C LEU A 31 16.65 0.30 -4.50
N LEU A 32 15.35 -0.02 -4.45
CA LEU A 32 14.70 -0.80 -5.51
C LEU A 32 14.73 -0.06 -6.85
N VAL A 33 14.37 1.21 -6.88
CA VAL A 33 14.41 2.04 -8.09
C VAL A 33 15.84 2.16 -8.63
N TYR A 34 16.82 2.40 -7.76
CA TYR A 34 18.21 2.52 -8.14
C TYR A 34 18.75 1.21 -8.74
N ARG A 35 18.48 0.07 -8.10
CA ARG A 35 18.93 -1.24 -8.61
C ARG A 35 18.29 -1.60 -9.94
N GLN A 36 16.99 -1.35 -10.08
CA GLN A 36 16.27 -1.66 -11.33
C GLN A 36 16.69 -0.75 -12.49
N PHE A 37 16.76 0.57 -12.28
CA PHE A 37 16.89 1.54 -13.39
C PHE A 37 18.29 2.11 -13.58
N VAL A 38 19.13 2.13 -12.53
CA VAL A 38 20.51 2.66 -12.63
C VAL A 38 21.51 1.52 -12.81
N LEU A 39 21.36 0.45 -12.03
CA LEU A 39 22.26 -0.71 -12.13
C LEU A 39 21.79 -1.76 -13.15
N ASN A 40 20.55 -1.63 -13.68
CA ASN A 40 19.94 -2.58 -14.60
C ASN A 40 20.02 -4.03 -14.09
N GLN A 41 19.87 -4.22 -12.78
CA GLN A 41 19.91 -5.55 -12.17
C GLN A 41 18.65 -6.32 -12.51
N GLU A 42 18.78 -7.63 -12.68
CA GLU A 42 17.62 -8.50 -12.80
C GLU A 42 16.88 -8.62 -11.46
N PRO A 43 15.54 -8.79 -11.44
CA PRO A 43 14.76 -8.94 -10.21
C PRO A 43 15.27 -10.03 -9.25
N SER A 44 15.89 -11.08 -9.78
CA SER A 44 16.52 -12.16 -9.01
C SER A 44 17.65 -11.67 -8.09
N GLN A 45 18.31 -10.56 -8.44
CA GLN A 45 19.49 -10.04 -7.76
C GLN A 45 19.19 -9.08 -6.61
N TYR A 46 17.94 -8.63 -6.48
CA TYR A 46 17.50 -7.72 -5.41
C TYR A 46 16.17 -8.17 -4.76
N TRP A 47 15.82 -9.44 -4.96
CA TRP A 47 14.61 -10.04 -4.41
C TRP A 47 14.53 -9.94 -2.89
N ASP A 48 15.67 -9.98 -2.21
CA ASP A 48 15.80 -9.77 -0.76
C ASP A 48 15.21 -8.42 -0.31
N ILE A 49 15.58 -7.32 -0.97
CA ILE A 49 15.08 -5.97 -0.68
C ILE A 49 13.61 -5.87 -1.08
N LEU A 50 13.22 -6.47 -2.21
CA LEU A 50 11.84 -6.44 -2.70
C LEU A 50 10.90 -7.14 -1.71
N VAL A 51 11.24 -8.36 -1.27
CA VAL A 51 10.46 -9.11 -0.29
C VAL A 51 10.41 -8.39 1.04
N LEU A 52 11.53 -7.82 1.51
CA LEU A 52 11.56 -7.10 2.77
C LEU A 52 10.67 -5.85 2.71
N THR A 53 10.73 -5.10 1.60
CA THR A 53 9.90 -3.92 1.37
C THR A 53 8.42 -4.29 1.38
N LEU A 54 8.01 -5.26 0.55
CA LEU A 54 6.62 -5.70 0.46
C LEU A 54 6.14 -6.34 1.77
N GLY A 55 6.96 -7.17 2.41
CA GLY A 55 6.65 -7.85 3.66
C GLY A 55 6.36 -6.87 4.80
N ILE A 56 7.15 -5.79 4.90
CA ILE A 56 6.88 -4.70 5.84
C ILE A 56 5.55 -4.02 5.53
N SER A 57 5.26 -3.70 4.25
CA SER A 57 3.99 -3.09 3.85
C SER A 57 2.80 -3.98 4.24
N PHE A 58 2.89 -5.27 3.94
CA PHE A 58 1.86 -6.25 4.26
C PHE A 58 1.66 -6.38 5.77
N TYR A 59 2.74 -6.51 6.55
CA TYR A 59 2.65 -6.59 8.00
C TYR A 59 1.96 -5.37 8.59
N VAL A 60 2.37 -4.15 8.18
CA VAL A 60 1.76 -2.90 8.66
C VAL A 60 0.29 -2.82 8.26
N LEU A 61 -0.05 -3.14 7.01
CA LEU A 61 -1.44 -3.13 6.53
C LEU A 61 -2.31 -4.11 7.34
N ILE A 62 -1.90 -5.37 7.42
CA ILE A 62 -2.59 -6.44 8.13
C ILE A 62 -2.80 -6.07 9.60
N ARG A 63 -1.74 -5.61 10.28
CA ARG A 63 -1.83 -5.19 11.68
C ARG A 63 -2.79 -4.02 11.89
N ASN A 64 -2.80 -3.04 10.99
CA ASN A 64 -3.75 -1.93 11.09
C ASN A 64 -5.20 -2.39 10.88
N VAL A 65 -5.45 -3.28 9.92
CA VAL A 65 -6.80 -3.83 9.67
C VAL A 65 -7.29 -4.64 10.87
N PHE A 66 -6.46 -5.54 11.40
CA PHE A 66 -6.85 -6.40 12.53
C PHE A 66 -6.91 -5.68 13.88
N LYS A 67 -6.38 -4.47 13.99
CA LYS A 67 -6.56 -3.58 15.15
C LYS A 67 -7.67 -2.54 14.94
N GLY A 68 -8.41 -2.62 13.84
CA GLY A 68 -9.45 -1.63 13.53
C GLY A 68 -8.91 -0.22 13.28
N LEU A 69 -7.62 -0.05 12.99
CA LEU A 69 -6.97 1.26 12.80
C LEU A 69 -6.89 1.68 11.32
N TYR A 70 -7.28 0.79 10.40
CA TYR A 70 -7.16 1.03 8.97
C TYR A 70 -8.28 1.95 8.46
N GLN A 71 -7.94 3.21 8.20
CA GLN A 71 -8.84 4.26 7.70
C GLN A 71 -10.02 4.61 8.61
N THR A 72 -10.20 3.93 9.76
CA THR A 72 -11.37 4.06 10.64
C THR A 72 -11.55 5.47 11.19
N TYR A 73 -10.46 6.18 11.50
CA TYR A 73 -10.45 7.54 12.04
C TYR A 73 -10.92 8.63 11.07
N ARG A 74 -11.09 8.32 9.78
CA ARG A 74 -11.47 9.32 8.76
C ARG A 74 -12.99 9.46 8.65
N LYS A 75 -13.46 10.64 8.24
CA LYS A 75 -14.87 10.85 7.85
C LYS A 75 -15.23 10.01 6.62
N LYS A 76 -16.49 9.58 6.52
CA LYS A 76 -17.01 8.70 5.44
C LYS A 76 -16.66 9.22 4.03
N ASP A 77 -16.81 10.52 3.78
CA ASP A 77 -16.51 11.11 2.47
C ASP A 77 -15.02 11.12 2.15
N SER A 78 -14.17 11.35 3.16
CA SER A 78 -12.71 11.22 3.00
C SER A 78 -12.32 9.79 2.67
N LYS A 79 -12.91 8.78 3.34
CA LYS A 79 -12.65 7.36 3.05
C LYS A 79 -12.96 7.03 1.59
N LYS A 80 -14.15 7.41 1.09
CA LYS A 80 -14.55 7.21 -0.31
C LYS A 80 -13.57 7.87 -1.28
N LYS A 81 -13.19 9.13 -1.01
CA LYS A 81 -12.22 9.86 -1.84
C LYS A 81 -10.86 9.14 -1.88
N ASN A 82 -10.35 8.68 -0.75
CA ASN A 82 -9.05 7.98 -0.70
C ASN A 82 -9.10 6.64 -1.42
N LEU A 83 -10.20 5.90 -1.29
CA LEU A 83 -10.40 4.64 -1.99
C LEU A 83 -10.45 4.85 -3.51
N LEU A 84 -11.14 5.89 -3.98
CA LEU A 84 -11.17 6.22 -5.41
C LEU A 84 -9.79 6.66 -5.92
N ILE A 85 -9.10 7.56 -5.21
CA ILE A 85 -7.77 8.02 -5.61
C ILE A 85 -6.79 6.84 -5.63
N GLY A 86 -6.76 6.02 -4.58
CA GLY A 86 -5.91 4.83 -4.52
C GLY A 86 -6.27 3.78 -5.58
N GLY A 87 -7.56 3.70 -5.93
CA GLY A 87 -8.07 2.91 -7.05
C GLY A 87 -7.47 3.35 -8.38
N ILE A 88 -7.65 4.64 -8.70
CA ILE A 88 -7.22 5.25 -9.97
C ILE A 88 -5.70 5.18 -10.11
N VAL A 89 -4.97 5.63 -9.09
CA VAL A 89 -3.50 5.62 -9.11
C VAL A 89 -2.97 4.20 -9.28
N GLY A 90 -3.53 3.23 -8.54
CA GLY A 90 -3.14 1.83 -8.68
C GLY A 90 -3.40 1.27 -10.08
N SER A 91 -4.56 1.55 -10.66
CA SER A 91 -4.92 1.11 -12.02
C SER A 91 -4.04 1.74 -13.10
N ILE A 92 -3.72 3.03 -12.98
CA ILE A 92 -2.79 3.71 -13.91
C ILE A 92 -1.42 3.05 -13.85
N ILE A 93 -0.86 2.86 -12.65
CA ILE A 93 0.45 2.24 -12.48
C ILE A 93 0.45 0.81 -13.01
N PHE A 94 -0.58 0.01 -12.69
CA PHE A 94 -0.73 -1.35 -13.20
C PHE A 94 -0.77 -1.36 -14.73
N THR A 95 -1.58 -0.50 -15.34
CA THR A 95 -1.74 -0.42 -16.80
C THR A 95 -0.43 -0.03 -17.48
N LEU A 96 0.32 0.92 -16.91
CA LEU A 96 1.63 1.32 -17.43
C LEU A 96 2.65 0.19 -17.35
N ILE A 97 2.78 -0.45 -16.18
CA ILE A 97 3.71 -1.58 -16.00
C ILE A 97 3.31 -2.72 -16.94
N HIS A 98 2.03 -3.07 -17.00
CA HIS A 98 1.55 -4.14 -17.85
C HIS A 98 1.77 -3.84 -19.34
N GLY A 99 1.58 -2.59 -19.77
CA GLY A 99 1.85 -2.18 -21.15
C GLY A 99 3.33 -2.13 -21.52
N ILE A 100 4.22 -1.81 -20.58
CA ILE A 100 5.67 -1.73 -20.83
C ILE A 100 6.34 -3.12 -20.80
N PHE A 101 5.91 -3.99 -19.88
CA PHE A 101 6.58 -5.26 -19.62
C PHE A 101 5.91 -6.46 -20.30
N SER A 102 4.81 -6.27 -21.01
CA SER A 102 4.17 -7.33 -21.81
C SER A 102 4.50 -7.14 -23.29
N ASP A 103 4.47 -8.22 -24.06
CA ASP A 103 4.75 -8.23 -25.51
C ASP A 103 3.61 -7.62 -26.37
N TYR A 104 2.91 -6.60 -25.87
CA TYR A 104 1.82 -5.95 -26.58
C TYR A 104 2.33 -4.99 -27.64
N ASP A 105 1.72 -5.02 -28.82
CA ASP A 105 1.99 -4.02 -29.86
C ASP A 105 1.10 -2.79 -29.64
N LEU A 106 1.70 -1.69 -29.17
CA LEU A 106 0.98 -0.44 -28.93
C LEU A 106 0.45 0.23 -30.21
N SER A 107 0.87 -0.21 -31.39
CA SER A 107 0.31 0.23 -32.67
C SER A 107 -0.95 -0.55 -33.06
N ASN A 108 -1.19 -1.70 -32.42
CA ASN A 108 -2.34 -2.54 -32.65
C ASN A 108 -3.51 -2.14 -31.75
N THR A 109 -4.63 -1.74 -32.36
CA THR A 109 -5.85 -1.35 -31.64
C THR A 109 -6.42 -2.45 -30.76
N ARG A 110 -6.26 -3.73 -31.13
CA ARG A 110 -6.73 -4.87 -30.33
C ARG A 110 -5.94 -5.02 -29.03
N ASP A 111 -4.63 -4.80 -29.07
CA ASP A 111 -3.75 -4.90 -27.92
C ASP A 111 -3.96 -3.72 -26.97
N LEU A 112 -4.13 -2.52 -27.52
CA LEU A 112 -4.54 -1.34 -26.75
C LEU A 112 -5.87 -1.56 -26.00
N ILE A 113 -6.87 -2.12 -26.68
CA ILE A 113 -8.16 -2.45 -26.05
C ILE A 113 -7.95 -3.49 -24.93
N SER A 114 -7.10 -4.49 -25.16
CA SER A 114 -6.83 -5.54 -24.17
C SER A 114 -6.17 -4.99 -22.91
N ILE A 115 -5.19 -4.08 -23.05
CA ILE A 115 -4.54 -3.38 -21.94
C ILE A 115 -5.55 -2.55 -21.15
N LEU A 116 -6.44 -1.81 -21.83
CA LEU A 116 -7.48 -1.01 -21.18
C LEU A 116 -8.47 -1.87 -20.40
N ILE A 117 -8.91 -3.00 -20.98
CA ILE A 117 -9.80 -3.95 -20.30
C ILE A 117 -9.11 -4.51 -19.05
N ALA A 118 -7.84 -4.92 -19.16
CA ALA A 118 -7.05 -5.39 -18.02
C ALA A 118 -6.96 -4.32 -16.91
N GLY A 119 -6.71 -3.06 -17.29
CA GLY A 119 -6.68 -1.91 -16.37
C GLY A 119 -8.00 -1.69 -15.64
N ILE A 120 -9.14 -1.83 -16.33
CA ILE A 120 -10.49 -1.71 -15.75
C ILE A 120 -10.77 -2.88 -14.80
N ILE A 121 -10.46 -4.11 -15.20
CA ILE A 121 -10.63 -5.29 -14.34
C ILE A 121 -9.79 -5.14 -13.06
N PHE A 122 -8.54 -4.69 -13.20
CA PHE A 122 -7.67 -4.39 -12.07
C PHE A 122 -8.27 -3.30 -11.18
N PHE A 123 -8.80 -2.21 -11.75
CA PHE A 123 -9.43 -1.14 -10.97
C PHE A 123 -10.60 -1.65 -10.11
N ILE A 124 -11.51 -2.44 -10.71
CA ILE A 124 -12.69 -2.98 -10.01
C ILE A 124 -12.26 -3.93 -8.89
N THR A 125 -11.36 -4.87 -9.20
CA THR A 125 -10.86 -5.85 -8.22
C THR A 125 -10.09 -5.18 -7.08
N TRP A 126 -9.26 -4.19 -7.40
CA TRP A 126 -8.49 -3.41 -6.43
C TRP A 126 -9.38 -2.58 -5.50
N ILE A 127 -10.40 -1.90 -6.05
CA ILE A 127 -11.40 -1.19 -5.23
C ILE A 127 -12.16 -2.15 -4.33
N GLY A 128 -12.58 -3.31 -4.85
CA GLY A 128 -13.27 -4.34 -4.08
C GLY A 128 -12.43 -4.83 -2.90
N ALA A 129 -11.14 -5.09 -3.15
CA ALA A 129 -10.18 -5.49 -2.12
C ALA A 129 -10.00 -4.41 -1.05
N GLN A 130 -9.81 -3.14 -1.44
CA GLN A 130 -9.69 -2.04 -0.47
C GLN A 130 -10.96 -1.87 0.36
N TYR A 131 -12.13 -1.93 -0.28
CA TYR A 131 -13.42 -1.85 0.41
C TYR A 131 -13.58 -2.98 1.44
N PHE A 132 -13.19 -4.21 1.08
CA PHE A 132 -13.20 -5.34 2.00
C PHE A 132 -12.30 -5.11 3.22
N LEU A 133 -11.08 -4.60 3.04
CA LEU A 133 -10.16 -4.30 4.14
C LEU A 133 -10.70 -3.22 5.07
N ILE A 134 -11.29 -2.15 4.53
CA ILE A 134 -11.92 -1.09 5.32
C ILE A 134 -13.06 -1.67 6.16
N ARG A 135 -13.95 -2.45 5.53
CA ARG A 135 -15.10 -3.04 6.23
C ARG A 135 -14.66 -4.00 7.34
N LYS A 136 -13.59 -4.77 7.12
CA LYS A 136 -13.03 -5.67 8.14
C LYS A 136 -12.46 -4.88 9.33
N SER A 137 -11.76 -3.77 9.05
CA SER A 137 -11.24 -2.86 10.09
C SER A 137 -12.35 -2.19 10.88
N GLU A 138 -13.41 -1.72 10.21
CA GLU A 138 -14.56 -1.08 10.87
C GLU A 138 -15.29 -2.03 11.81
N LYS A 139 -15.57 -3.27 11.37
CA LYS A 139 -16.16 -4.29 12.25
C LYS A 139 -15.33 -4.51 13.51
N LYS A 140 -14.00 -4.59 13.37
CA LYS A 140 -13.12 -4.82 14.51
C LYS A 140 -13.12 -3.64 15.48
N SER A 141 -13.14 -2.41 14.95
CA SER A 141 -13.25 -1.20 15.79
C SER A 141 -14.59 -1.10 16.51
N GLU A 142 -15.69 -1.56 15.91
CA GLU A 142 -17.01 -1.56 16.55
C GLU A 142 -17.12 -2.63 17.65
N GLU A 143 -16.44 -3.77 17.50
CA GLU A 143 -16.34 -4.81 18.54
C GLU A 143 -15.61 -4.28 19.79
N GLU A 144 -14.48 -3.61 19.62
CA GLU A 144 -13.67 -3.07 20.72
C GLU A 144 -14.36 -1.93 21.50
N ILE A 145 -15.35 -1.25 20.91
CA ILE A 145 -16.13 -0.20 21.60
C ILE A 145 -17.23 -0.82 22.48
N LYS A 146 -17.65 -2.06 22.18
CA LYS A 146 -18.74 -2.75 22.88
C LYS A 146 -18.27 -3.58 24.08
N GLU A 147 -16.98 -3.91 24.15
CA GLU A 147 -16.32 -4.54 25.31
C GLU A 147 -15.94 -3.49 26.38
#